data_AF-A0A2S7D3F1-F1
#
_entry.id   AF-A0A2S7D3F1-F1
#
_cell.length_a   1.000
_cell.length_b   1.000
_cell.length_c   1.000
_cell.angle_alpha   90.00
_cell.angle_beta   90.00
_cell.angle_gamma   90.00
#
_symmetry.space_group_name_H-M   'P 1'
#
loop_
_entity.id
_entity.type
_entity.pdbx_description
1 polymer ?
#
loop_
_entity_poly.entity_id
_entity_poly.type
_entity_poly.pdbx_seq_one_letter_code
_entity_poly.pdbx_strand_id
1 'polypeptide(L)'
;MPLRVATLFGRQHSGDRMSRLKKNSLMVIVLLLLVTASGYISANVARPHIEQQMRAYVFTHRISGFDLHGPVPSGEIMVHSEVRLPFLVVASYAVPRDLHVSYFRTHYLALPWGFYKLSEDEIHLV
;
A
#
# COMPACT_ATOMS: atom_id res chain seq x y z
N MET A 1 -7.12 -75.68 -23.39
CA MET A 1 -6.69 -74.59 -24.30
C MET A 1 -7.73 -73.46 -24.22
N PRO A 2 -7.32 -72.19 -24.37
CA PRO A 2 -7.47 -71.09 -23.39
C PRO A 2 -8.80 -70.31 -23.55
N LEU A 3 -9.26 -69.51 -22.58
CA LEU A 3 -8.91 -68.09 -22.48
C LEU A 3 -9.39 -67.47 -21.15
N ARG A 4 -8.41 -67.07 -20.32
CA ARG A 4 -8.53 -65.92 -19.41
C ARG A 4 -8.58 -64.66 -20.27
N VAL A 5 -9.54 -63.76 -20.06
CA VAL A 5 -9.29 -62.32 -20.26
C VAL A 5 -10.00 -61.55 -19.14
N ALA A 6 -9.17 -61.02 -18.26
CA ALA A 6 -9.55 -60.08 -17.22
C ALA A 6 -9.94 -58.73 -17.85
N THR A 7 -11.04 -58.13 -17.37
CA THR A 7 -11.33 -56.71 -17.60
C THR A 7 -11.19 -55.98 -16.27
N LEU A 8 -9.95 -55.57 -16.00
CA LEU A 8 -9.56 -54.67 -14.92
C LEU A 8 -9.46 -53.26 -15.51
N PHE A 9 -10.60 -52.62 -15.77
CA PHE A 9 -10.67 -51.22 -16.20
C PHE A 9 -11.44 -50.42 -15.15
N GLY A 10 -10.70 -49.88 -14.18
CA GLY A 10 -11.34 -49.13 -13.10
C GLY A 10 -10.38 -48.47 -12.13
N ARG A 11 -9.32 -47.80 -12.60
CA ARG A 11 -8.50 -46.95 -11.71
C ARG A 11 -7.53 -46.01 -12.44
N GLN A 12 -8.05 -45.03 -13.20
CA GLN A 12 -7.14 -44.04 -13.80
C GLN A 12 -7.69 -42.61 -13.94
N HIS A 13 -8.67 -42.20 -13.12
CA HIS A 13 -9.23 -40.84 -13.20
C HIS A 13 -8.96 -39.93 -11.98
N SER A 14 -8.27 -40.40 -10.95
CA SER A 14 -8.06 -39.64 -9.71
C SER A 14 -6.73 -38.84 -9.68
N GLY A 15 -5.67 -39.32 -10.35
CA GLY A 15 -4.35 -38.69 -10.31
C GLY A 15 -4.25 -37.34 -11.03
N ASP A 16 -4.97 -37.17 -12.14
CA ASP A 16 -4.86 -35.98 -13.00
C ASP A 16 -5.51 -34.72 -12.43
N ARG A 17 -6.58 -34.86 -11.63
CA ARG A 17 -7.25 -33.71 -11.00
C ARG A 17 -6.37 -33.07 -9.94
N MET A 18 -5.65 -33.89 -9.17
CA MET A 18 -4.78 -33.43 -8.09
C MET A 18 -3.56 -32.67 -8.63
N SER A 19 -3.03 -33.08 -9.79
CA SER A 19 -1.95 -32.38 -10.50
C SER A 19 -2.39 -31.00 -11.01
N ARG A 20 -3.58 -30.90 -11.61
CA ARG A 20 -4.13 -29.63 -12.11
C ARG A 20 -4.48 -28.65 -10.99
N LEU A 21 -5.04 -29.14 -9.87
CA LEU A 21 -5.33 -28.31 -8.69
C LEU A 21 -4.05 -27.68 -8.10
N LYS A 22 -2.98 -28.47 -7.95
CA LYS A 22 -1.68 -27.97 -7.48
C LYS A 22 -1.04 -26.96 -8.43
N LYS A 23 -1.17 -27.16 -9.75
CA LYS A 23 -0.65 -26.23 -10.75
C LYS A 23 -1.43 -24.90 -10.75
N ASN A 24 -2.75 -24.97 -10.64
CA ASN A 24 -3.60 -23.77 -10.56
C ASN A 24 -3.34 -22.98 -9.28
N SER A 25 -3.18 -23.66 -8.13
CA SER A 25 -2.85 -22.98 -6.88
C SER A 25 -1.48 -22.30 -6.94
N LEU A 26 -0.47 -22.96 -7.54
CA LEU A 26 0.85 -22.37 -7.73
C LEU A 26 0.76 -21.10 -8.59
N MET A 27 -0.01 -21.15 -9.69
CA MET A 27 -0.16 -20.01 -10.58
C MET A 27 -0.83 -18.81 -9.88
N VAL A 28 -1.85 -19.07 -9.05
CA VAL A 28 -2.51 -18.01 -8.26
C VAL A 28 -1.53 -17.38 -7.27
N ILE A 29 -0.70 -18.19 -6.58
CA ILE A 29 0.31 -17.67 -5.64
C ILE A 29 1.33 -16.80 -6.37
N VAL A 30 1.85 -17.25 -7.52
CA VAL A 30 2.80 -16.46 -8.32
C VAL A 30 2.18 -15.15 -8.78
N LEU A 31 0.93 -15.18 -9.25
CA LEU A 31 0.22 -13.97 -9.65
C LEU A 31 0.06 -12.99 -8.49
N LEU A 32 -0.31 -13.50 -7.32
CA LEU A 32 -0.50 -12.70 -6.11
C LEU A 32 0.82 -12.05 -5.66
N LEU A 33 1.93 -12.77 -5.73
CA LEU A 33 3.26 -12.23 -5.47
C LEU A 33 3.65 -11.13 -6.46
N LEU A 34 3.37 -11.33 -7.76
CA LEU A 34 3.65 -10.32 -8.78
C LEU A 34 2.84 -9.04 -8.56
N VAL A 35 1.54 -9.16 -8.27
CA VAL A 35 0.68 -8.01 -7.98
C VAL A 35 1.18 -7.29 -6.72
N THR A 36 1.50 -8.03 -5.66
CA THR A 36 2.01 -7.46 -4.41
C THR A 36 3.33 -6.71 -4.64
N ALA A 37 4.28 -7.30 -5.35
CA ALA A 37 5.55 -6.69 -5.69
C ALA A 37 5.36 -5.41 -6.52
N SER A 38 4.50 -5.47 -7.55
CA SER A 38 4.18 -4.30 -8.36
C SER A 38 3.59 -3.15 -7.52
N GLY A 39 2.73 -3.47 -6.54
CA GLY A 39 2.15 -2.47 -5.67
C GLY A 39 3.14 -1.80 -4.73
N TYR A 40 4.13 -2.54 -4.21
CA TYR A 40 5.20 -1.94 -3.42
C TYR A 40 6.13 -1.06 -4.28
N ILE A 41 6.41 -1.47 -5.52
CA ILE A 41 7.21 -0.66 -6.45
C ILE A 41 6.48 0.65 -6.76
N SER A 42 5.21 0.58 -7.16
CA SER A 42 4.40 1.77 -7.45
C SER A 42 4.30 2.71 -6.24
N ALA A 43 4.07 2.16 -5.05
CA ALA A 43 4.00 2.96 -3.82
C ALA A 43 5.35 3.65 -3.50
N ASN A 44 6.47 2.96 -3.64
CA ASN A 44 7.79 3.56 -3.42
C ASN A 44 8.13 4.67 -4.42
N VAL A 45 7.76 4.48 -5.69
CA VAL A 45 7.97 5.51 -6.74
C VAL A 45 7.08 6.73 -6.52
N ALA A 46 5.83 6.53 -6.08
CA ALA A 46 4.89 7.62 -5.82
C ALA A 46 5.22 8.40 -4.55
N ARG A 47 5.82 7.75 -3.54
CA ARG A 47 6.12 8.32 -2.23
C ARG A 47 6.77 9.72 -2.26
N PRO A 48 7.89 9.97 -2.96
CA PRO A 48 8.50 11.32 -3.00
C PRO A 48 7.59 12.36 -3.66
N HIS A 49 6.81 11.98 -4.68
CA HIS A 49 5.87 12.89 -5.35
C HIS A 49 4.72 13.29 -4.42
N ILE A 50 4.19 12.33 -3.66
CA ILE A 50 3.15 12.58 -2.66
C ILE A 50 3.69 13.48 -1.55
N GLU A 51 4.92 13.24 -1.07
CA GLU A 51 5.54 14.08 -0.06
C GLU A 51 5.73 15.52 -0.55
N GLN A 52 6.18 15.69 -1.80
CA GLN A 52 6.33 17.00 -2.41
C GLN A 52 4.98 17.72 -2.56
N GLN A 53 3.93 17.02 -2.97
CA GLN A 53 2.59 17.60 -3.04
C GLN A 53 2.07 18.01 -1.66
N MET A 54 2.31 17.21 -0.62
CA MET A 54 1.91 17.55 0.74
C MET A 54 2.69 18.77 1.26
N ARG A 55 4.01 18.85 1.00
CA ARG A 55 4.81 20.06 1.31
C ARG A 55 4.28 21.29 0.58
N ALA A 56 3.95 21.15 -0.70
CA ALA A 56 3.36 22.23 -1.49
C ALA A 56 2.00 22.64 -0.93
N TYR A 57 1.16 21.69 -0.50
CA TYR A 57 -0.12 21.96 0.15
C TYR A 57 0.06 22.79 1.43
N VAL A 58 0.94 22.35 2.34
CA VAL A 58 1.29 23.06 3.58
C VAL A 58 1.75 24.49 3.31
N PHE A 59 2.63 24.66 2.32
CA PHE A 59 3.17 25.97 1.94
C PHE A 59 2.10 26.89 1.31
N THR A 60 1.34 26.39 0.35
CA THR A 60 0.31 27.16 -0.38
C THR A 60 -0.86 27.58 0.50
N HIS A 61 -1.25 26.74 1.45
CA HIS A 61 -2.31 27.04 2.42
C HIS A 61 -1.79 27.83 3.62
N ARG A 62 -0.50 28.20 3.64
CA ARG A 62 0.15 28.94 4.73
C ARG A 62 -0.09 28.29 6.09
N ILE A 63 -0.05 26.96 6.15
CA ILE A 63 -0.20 26.24 7.40
C ILE A 63 1.04 26.56 8.23
N SER A 64 0.85 27.19 9.38
CA SER A 64 1.91 27.55 10.32
C SER A 64 1.55 27.04 11.72
N GLY A 65 2.58 26.73 12.50
CA GLY A 65 2.43 26.34 13.90
C GLY A 65 2.86 27.45 14.85
N PHE A 66 2.78 27.15 16.13
CA PHE A 66 3.34 27.96 17.20
C PHE A 66 3.95 27.02 18.23
N ASP A 67 5.17 27.28 18.68
CA ASP A 67 5.85 26.54 19.73
C ASP A 67 6.20 27.47 20.90
N LEU A 68 6.88 26.95 21.92
CA LEU A 68 7.28 27.72 23.10
C LEU A 68 8.28 28.86 22.80
N HIS A 69 8.91 28.84 21.62
CA HIS A 69 9.88 29.83 21.17
C HIS A 69 9.27 30.84 20.19
N GLY A 70 8.07 30.59 19.67
CA GLY A 70 7.30 31.52 18.85
C GLY A 70 6.63 30.85 17.63
N PRO A 71 6.34 31.63 16.57
CA PRO A 71 5.67 31.09 15.39
C PRO A 71 6.60 30.17 14.59
N VAL A 72 6.10 28.98 14.23
CA VAL A 72 6.80 28.03 13.36
C VAL A 72 6.31 28.22 11.92
N PRO A 73 7.18 28.67 10.99
CA PRO A 73 6.77 28.94 9.62
C PRO A 73 6.48 27.66 8.84
N SER A 74 5.63 27.76 7.82
CA SER A 74 5.16 26.63 7.00
C SER A 74 6.26 25.78 6.38
N GLY A 75 7.44 26.38 6.12
CA GLY A 75 8.59 25.68 5.53
C GLY A 75 9.32 24.74 6.50
N GLU A 76 9.09 24.90 7.81
CA GLU A 76 9.72 24.10 8.87
C GLU A 76 8.81 22.97 9.37
N ILE A 77 7.56 22.92 8.89
CA ILE A 77 6.64 21.82 9.18
C ILE A 77 7.18 20.52 8.60
N MET A 78 7.38 19.54 9.48
CA MET A 78 7.83 18.22 9.09
C MET A 78 6.72 17.49 8.32
N VAL A 79 6.99 17.24 7.05
CA VAL A 79 6.18 16.36 6.20
C VAL A 79 6.92 15.03 6.07
N HIS A 80 6.20 13.93 6.27
CA HIS A 80 6.73 12.58 6.17
C HIS A 80 5.80 11.69 5.36
N SER A 81 6.37 10.72 4.65
CA SER A 81 5.61 9.75 3.86
C SER A 81 6.16 8.34 4.02
N GLU A 82 5.26 7.36 4.12
CA GLU A 82 5.61 5.95 4.31
C GLU A 82 4.72 5.03 3.46
N VAL A 83 5.27 3.88 3.05
CA VAL A 83 4.51 2.84 2.35
C VAL A 83 3.97 1.86 3.40
N ARG A 84 2.65 1.81 3.58
CA ARG A 84 2.00 0.95 4.58
C ARG A 84 1.63 -0.43 4.03
N LEU A 85 1.13 -0.48 2.79
CA LEU A 85 0.67 -1.68 2.10
C LEU A 85 1.01 -1.59 0.61
N PRO A 86 0.89 -2.69 -0.15
CA PRO A 86 0.93 -2.59 -1.61
C PRO A 86 -0.06 -1.52 -2.08
N PHE A 87 0.41 -0.61 -2.94
CA PHE A 87 -0.37 0.51 -3.46
C PHE A 87 -0.82 1.53 -2.40
N LEU A 88 -0.47 1.43 -1.11
CA LEU A 88 -0.89 2.40 -0.10
C LEU A 88 0.30 3.19 0.43
N VAL A 89 0.26 4.50 0.15
CA VAL A 89 1.20 5.47 0.73
C VAL A 89 0.43 6.34 1.71
N VAL A 90 1.00 6.52 2.89
CA VAL A 90 0.46 7.42 3.90
C VAL A 90 1.41 8.60 4.01
N ALA A 91 0.90 9.80 3.78
CA ALA A 91 1.64 11.02 4.02
C ALA A 91 1.04 11.75 5.20
N SER A 92 1.89 12.38 5.99
CA SER A 92 1.50 13.08 7.20
C SER A 92 2.32 14.32 7.42
N TYR A 93 1.74 15.29 8.12
CA TYR A 93 2.46 16.44 8.62
C TYR A 93 2.01 16.78 10.03
N ALA A 94 2.90 17.42 10.79
CA ALA A 94 2.67 17.79 12.18
C ALA A 94 2.76 19.30 12.35
N VAL A 95 1.72 19.90 12.92
CA VAL A 95 1.67 21.34 13.20
C VAL A 95 1.76 21.55 14.71
N PRO A 96 2.86 22.14 15.22
CA PRO A 96 2.97 22.45 16.65
C PRO A 96 1.98 23.55 17.05
N ARG A 97 1.41 23.43 18.24
CA ARG A 97 0.53 24.41 18.90
C ARG A 97 0.84 24.45 20.40
N ASP A 98 1.78 25.30 20.78
CA ASP A 98 2.33 25.40 22.14
C ASP A 98 2.94 24.06 22.61
N LEU A 99 2.32 23.42 23.61
CA LEU A 99 2.69 22.11 24.13
C LEU A 99 2.05 20.94 23.36
N HIS A 100 1.19 21.23 22.38
CA HIS A 100 0.40 20.25 21.65
C HIS A 100 0.87 20.13 20.20
N VAL A 101 0.47 19.04 19.54
CA VAL A 101 0.72 18.84 18.10
C VAL A 101 -0.56 18.39 17.42
N SER A 102 -0.98 19.13 16.38
CA SER A 102 -2.02 18.65 15.47
C SER A 102 -1.37 17.82 14.37
N TYR A 103 -1.72 16.55 14.31
CA TYR A 103 -1.15 15.60 13.37
C TYR A 103 -2.18 15.29 12.27
N PHE A 104 -1.79 15.50 11.03
CA PHE A 104 -2.63 15.28 9.87
C PHE A 104 -2.09 14.11 9.08
N ARG A 105 -2.99 13.21 8.67
CA ARG A 105 -2.65 12.02 7.89
C ARG A 105 -3.53 11.94 6.67
N THR A 106 -2.94 11.65 5.52
CA THR A 106 -3.67 11.42 4.27
C THR A 106 -3.24 10.10 3.67
N HIS A 107 -4.22 9.28 3.30
CA HIS A 107 -4.02 8.01 2.65
C HIS A 107 -4.09 8.18 1.13
N TYR A 108 -3.11 7.62 0.42
CA TYR A 108 -3.02 7.67 -1.03
C TYR A 108 -2.96 6.26 -1.62
N LEU A 109 -3.76 6.02 -2.66
CA LEU A 109 -3.66 4.86 -3.52
C LEU A 109 -2.66 5.14 -4.64
N ALA A 110 -1.51 4.49 -4.63
CA ALA A 110 -0.42 4.63 -5.58
C ALA A 110 -0.42 3.48 -6.59
N LEU A 111 -0.94 3.75 -7.79
CA LEU A 111 -1.05 2.80 -8.90
C LEU A 111 0.03 3.09 -9.95
N PRO A 112 0.30 2.16 -10.89
CA PRO A 112 1.29 2.38 -11.95
C PRO A 112 1.02 3.61 -12.84
N TRP A 113 -0.24 4.06 -12.93
CA TRP A 113 -0.67 5.19 -13.76
C TRP A 113 -0.85 6.50 -12.98
N GLY A 114 -0.56 6.52 -11.67
CA GLY A 114 -0.70 7.71 -10.84
C GLY A 114 -1.15 7.38 -9.42
N PHE A 115 -1.33 8.42 -8.62
CA PHE A 115 -1.77 8.28 -7.24
C PHE A 115 -3.00 9.13 -6.94
N TYR A 116 -3.84 8.64 -6.03
CA TYR A 116 -5.14 9.21 -5.73
C TYR A 116 -5.31 9.35 -4.23
N LYS A 117 -5.81 10.50 -3.78
CA LYS A 117 -6.17 10.73 -2.37
C LYS A 117 -7.40 9.89 -2.02
N LEU A 118 -7.30 9.04 -1.01
CA LEU A 118 -8.39 8.16 -0.54
C LEU A 118 -9.14 8.80 0.64
N SER A 119 -8.41 9.20 1.67
CA SER A 119 -8.98 9.78 2.88
C SER A 119 -7.99 10.72 3.56
N GLU A 120 -8.52 11.60 4.39
CA GLU A 120 -7.78 12.53 5.22
C GLU A 120 -8.31 12.43 6.65
N ASP A 121 -7.39 12.19 7.57
CA ASP A 121 -7.67 12.06 9.00
C ASP A 121 -6.92 13.17 9.73
N GLU A 122 -7.63 13.91 10.57
CA GLU A 122 -7.06 14.89 11.49
C GLU A 122 -7.04 14.30 12.90
N ILE A 123 -5.86 14.23 13.51
CA ILE A 123 -5.64 13.70 14.85
C ILE A 123 -5.04 14.82 15.70
N HIS A 124 -5.83 15.35 16.62
CA HIS A 124 -5.34 16.27 17.64
C HIS A 124 -4.67 15.46 18.76
N LEU A 125 -3.34 15.55 18.86
CA LEU A 125 -2.62 14.95 19.99
C LEU A 125 -2.55 15.99 21.11
N VAL A 126 -3.22 15.65 22.22
CA VAL A 126 -3.19 16.40 23.48
C VAL A 126 -1.97 15.99 24.28
#